data_AF-A0A0P1APV3-F1
#
_entry.id   AF-A0A0P1APV3-F1
#
_cell.length_a   1.000
_cell.length_b   1.000
_cell.length_c   1.000
_cell.angle_alpha   90.00
_cell.angle_beta   90.00
_cell.angle_gamma   90.00
#
_symmetry.space_group_name_H-M   'P 1'
#
loop_
_entity.id
_entity.type
_entity.pdbx_description
1 polymer ?
#
loop_
_entity_poly.entity_id
_entity_poly.type
_entity_poly.pdbx_seq_one_letter_code
_entity_poly.pdbx_strand_id
1 'polypeptide(L)'
;MSLLSADEDTPRYYSFKDFLSETEAASFFELTHAEQVVKVTHYLDFLGQQKSYALFKTSPKASISFAKLQSDCGTTRDIYSAVVSFALDAKLLKKLLEGRTRSGFGAFGTEDGFLSQKRLSLAVAASVEEIGHTYIIERNKHEDVRPPVLNSRSFFFYWCHAEKQKLIDIKEKLTARNLPANERRMYWEHITIVVDRAMCNDCISFAKCLAHFEMASISIEDPDVARIFPPAPNMAVIHLPK
;
A
#
# COMPACT_ATOMS: atom_id res chain seq x y z
N MET A 1 28.83 9.26 -46.18
CA MET A 1 29.12 9.04 -44.76
C MET A 1 27.94 9.58 -43.97
N SER A 2 27.03 8.69 -43.60
CA SER A 2 25.87 9.01 -42.77
C SER A 2 26.33 9.09 -41.32
N LEU A 3 26.24 10.26 -40.70
CA LEU A 3 26.45 10.43 -39.27
C LEU A 3 25.25 9.81 -38.56
N LEU A 4 25.45 8.58 -38.07
CA LEU A 4 24.55 7.87 -37.18
C LEU A 4 24.28 8.74 -35.95
N SER A 5 23.02 9.11 -35.76
CA SER A 5 22.47 9.72 -34.55
C SER A 5 22.55 8.72 -33.39
N ALA A 6 23.65 8.74 -32.66
CA ALA A 6 23.88 7.92 -31.47
C ALA A 6 23.30 8.58 -30.20
N ASP A 7 22.02 8.96 -30.21
CA ASP A 7 21.35 9.56 -29.04
C ASP A 7 20.03 8.87 -28.64
N GLU A 8 19.64 7.77 -29.31
CA GLU A 8 18.35 7.09 -29.06
C GLU A 8 18.36 6.03 -27.94
N ASP A 9 19.52 5.67 -27.36
CA ASP A 9 19.61 4.50 -26.47
C ASP A 9 19.85 4.81 -24.98
N THR A 10 19.85 6.09 -24.57
CA THR A 10 19.97 6.45 -23.15
C THR A 10 18.60 6.43 -22.48
N PRO A 11 18.35 5.60 -21.45
CA PRO A 11 17.05 5.55 -20.77
C PRO A 11 16.71 6.93 -20.18
N ARG A 12 15.62 7.54 -20.64
CA ARG A 12 15.16 8.84 -20.13
C ARG A 12 14.33 8.63 -18.87
N TYR A 13 14.79 9.21 -17.76
CA TYR A 13 14.06 9.24 -16.51
C TYR A 13 13.02 10.37 -16.53
N TYR A 14 11.76 10.03 -16.27
CA TYR A 14 10.66 10.98 -16.18
C TYR A 14 10.18 11.05 -14.73
N SER A 15 10.59 12.07 -13.97
CA SER A 15 10.09 12.24 -12.59
C SER A 15 8.70 12.90 -12.60
N PHE A 16 7.95 12.75 -11.51
CA PHE A 16 6.66 13.43 -11.37
C PHE A 16 6.84 14.95 -11.36
N LYS A 17 7.91 15.44 -10.73
CA LYS A 17 8.22 16.88 -10.73
C LYS A 17 8.44 17.40 -12.15
N ASP A 18 9.14 16.65 -13.00
CA ASP A 18 9.41 17.05 -14.39
C ASP A 18 8.16 16.97 -15.29
N PHE A 19 7.13 16.25 -14.84
CA PHE A 19 5.83 16.19 -15.51
C PHE A 19 4.94 17.40 -15.21
N LEU A 20 5.17 18.07 -14.07
CA LEU A 20 4.41 19.26 -13.67
C LEU A 20 5.06 20.53 -14.23
N SER A 21 4.24 21.55 -14.51
CA SER A 21 4.74 22.91 -14.64
C SER A 21 5.28 23.44 -13.31
N GLU A 22 6.11 24.49 -13.35
CA GLU A 22 6.67 25.10 -12.13
C GLU A 22 5.57 25.54 -11.15
N THR A 23 4.49 26.12 -11.66
CA THR A 23 3.33 26.54 -10.86
C THR A 23 2.63 25.34 -10.20
N GLU A 24 2.38 24.28 -10.96
CA GLU A 24 1.73 23.07 -10.42
C GLU A 24 2.62 22.37 -9.39
N ALA A 25 3.93 22.36 -9.60
CA ALA A 25 4.87 21.79 -8.64
C ALA A 25 4.90 22.59 -7.33
N ALA A 26 4.74 23.91 -7.40
CA ALA A 26 4.74 24.79 -6.23
C ALA A 26 3.45 24.65 -5.39
N SER A 27 2.29 24.48 -6.03
CA SER A 27 0.99 24.40 -5.35
C SER A 27 0.43 22.99 -5.18
N PHE A 28 1.17 21.94 -5.56
CA PHE A 28 0.66 20.56 -5.56
C PHE A 28 0.07 20.13 -4.21
N PHE A 29 0.73 20.46 -3.10
CA PHE A 29 0.28 20.08 -1.75
C PHE A 29 -0.85 20.96 -1.21
N GLU A 30 -1.22 22.02 -1.93
CA GLU A 30 -2.38 22.88 -1.63
C GLU A 30 -3.66 22.34 -2.31
N LEU A 31 -3.49 21.45 -3.30
CA LEU A 31 -4.60 20.77 -3.98
C LEU A 31 -5.36 19.85 -3.02
N THR A 32 -6.65 19.66 -3.29
CA THR A 32 -7.44 18.62 -2.61
C THR A 32 -6.88 17.23 -2.92
N HIS A 33 -7.13 16.25 -2.04
CA HIS A 33 -6.69 14.86 -2.26
C HIS A 33 -7.16 14.32 -3.62
N ALA A 34 -8.43 14.55 -3.99
CA ALA A 34 -8.97 14.16 -5.28
C ALA A 34 -8.18 14.77 -6.47
N GLU A 35 -7.84 16.05 -6.41
CA GLU A 35 -7.04 16.72 -7.45
C GLU A 35 -5.61 16.16 -7.51
N GLN A 36 -5.00 15.88 -6.36
CA GLN A 36 -3.69 15.22 -6.30
C GLN A 36 -3.76 13.86 -7.00
N VAL A 37 -4.76 13.02 -6.68
CA VAL A 37 -4.97 11.70 -7.30
C VAL A 37 -5.13 11.80 -8.81
N VAL A 38 -5.89 12.78 -9.32
CA VAL A 38 -6.04 13.01 -10.77
C VAL A 38 -4.69 13.33 -11.42
N LYS A 39 -3.91 14.25 -10.84
CA LYS A 39 -2.60 14.63 -11.36
C LYS A 39 -1.61 13.45 -11.36
N VAL A 40 -1.63 12.64 -10.30
CA VAL A 40 -0.83 11.41 -10.23
C VAL A 40 -1.26 10.45 -11.34
N THR A 41 -2.55 10.24 -11.52
CA THR A 41 -3.09 9.30 -12.51
C THR A 41 -2.63 9.68 -13.91
N HIS A 42 -2.71 10.97 -14.28
CA HIS A 42 -2.21 11.46 -15.55
C HIS A 42 -0.71 11.23 -15.74
N TYR A 43 0.10 11.44 -14.69
CA TYR A 43 1.52 11.13 -14.75
C TYR A 43 1.77 9.63 -14.96
N LEU A 44 1.02 8.76 -14.28
CA LEU A 44 1.14 7.31 -14.43
C LEU A 44 0.64 6.82 -15.80
N ASP A 45 -0.28 7.53 -16.43
CA ASP A 45 -0.72 7.27 -17.81
C ASP A 45 0.31 7.77 -18.83
N PHE A 46 0.90 8.95 -18.60
CA PHE A 46 2.00 9.47 -19.41
C PHE A 46 3.21 8.53 -19.38
N LEU A 47 3.63 8.11 -18.17
CA LEU A 47 4.65 7.08 -18.00
C LEU A 47 4.24 5.82 -18.77
N GLY A 48 2.98 5.40 -18.60
CA GLY A 48 2.21 4.40 -19.39
C GLY A 48 2.62 4.23 -20.85
N GLN A 49 2.87 5.35 -21.51
CA GLN A 49 2.99 5.46 -22.96
C GLN A 49 4.44 5.57 -23.44
N GLN A 50 5.42 5.64 -22.52
CA GLN A 50 6.83 5.82 -22.88
C GLN A 50 7.45 4.49 -23.34
N LYS A 51 7.98 4.47 -24.58
CA LYS A 51 8.63 3.28 -25.17
C LYS A 51 9.87 2.83 -24.39
N SER A 52 10.63 3.79 -23.89
CA SER A 52 11.76 3.60 -22.98
C SER A 52 11.33 4.06 -21.59
N TYR A 53 10.55 3.23 -20.90
CA TYR A 53 10.56 3.33 -19.46
C TYR A 53 12.01 3.18 -19.03
N ALA A 54 12.66 4.26 -18.59
CA ALA A 54 13.79 4.09 -17.69
C ALA A 54 13.21 3.35 -16.50
N LEU A 55 13.41 2.03 -16.50
CA LEU A 55 13.02 1.13 -15.44
C LEU A 55 13.52 1.81 -14.19
N PHE A 56 12.60 2.35 -13.39
CA PHE A 56 12.94 2.75 -12.04
C PHE A 56 13.34 1.43 -11.40
N LYS A 57 14.64 1.15 -11.39
CA LYS A 57 15.14 -0.11 -10.85
C LYS A 57 14.72 -0.07 -9.40
N THR A 58 13.94 -1.08 -9.01
CA THR A 58 13.44 -1.15 -7.67
C THR A 58 14.61 -1.09 -6.71
N SER A 59 14.52 -0.22 -5.71
CA SER A 59 15.57 -0.11 -4.72
C SER A 59 15.83 -1.50 -4.13
N PRO A 60 17.10 -1.90 -3.92
CA PRO A 60 17.41 -3.06 -3.08
C PRO A 60 16.82 -2.93 -1.67
N LYS A 61 16.44 -1.71 -1.28
CA LYS A 61 15.76 -1.39 -0.03
C LYS A 61 14.23 -1.31 -0.12
N ALA A 62 13.62 -1.73 -1.23
CA ALA A 62 12.17 -1.80 -1.31
C ALA A 62 11.63 -2.89 -0.38
N SER A 63 10.61 -2.54 0.40
CA SER A 63 9.84 -3.45 1.25
C SER A 63 9.06 -4.44 0.40
N ILE A 64 8.88 -5.65 0.88
CA ILE A 64 8.02 -6.69 0.32
C ILE A 64 6.93 -7.02 1.35
N SER A 65 5.68 -7.13 0.88
CA SER A 65 4.58 -7.60 1.71
C SER A 65 3.78 -8.72 1.05
N PHE A 66 3.38 -9.70 1.86
CA PHE A 66 2.53 -10.83 1.47
C PHE A 66 1.60 -11.22 2.62
N ALA A 67 0.68 -12.17 2.39
CA ALA A 67 -0.20 -12.68 3.43
C ALA A 67 0.08 -14.16 3.70
N LYS A 68 -0.05 -14.58 4.96
CA LYS A 68 -0.01 -15.99 5.40
C LYS A 68 -1.25 -16.30 6.23
N LEU A 69 -1.58 -17.58 6.37
CA LEU A 69 -2.57 -18.02 7.35
C LEU A 69 -2.06 -17.72 8.74
N GLN A 70 -2.94 -17.24 9.61
CA GLN A 70 -2.64 -17.14 11.03
C GLN A 70 -2.47 -18.57 11.57
N SER A 71 -1.34 -18.83 12.23
CA SER A 71 -1.18 -20.09 12.97
C SER A 71 -2.20 -20.14 14.10
N ASP A 72 -2.69 -21.34 14.45
CA ASP A 72 -3.59 -21.58 15.59
C ASP A 72 -2.90 -21.31 16.95
N CYS A 73 -2.25 -20.15 17.11
CA CYS A 73 -1.71 -19.71 18.38
C CYS A 73 -2.86 -19.07 19.16
N GLY A 74 -3.51 -19.87 20.00
CA GLY A 74 -4.77 -19.58 20.68
C GLY A 74 -4.74 -18.42 21.68
N THR A 75 -4.62 -17.17 21.21
CA THR A 75 -4.61 -16.00 22.10
C THR A 75 -5.62 -14.90 21.77
N THR A 76 -6.38 -14.98 20.68
CA THR A 76 -7.41 -13.95 20.39
C THR A 76 -8.74 -14.47 19.84
N ARG A 77 -8.87 -15.76 19.47
CA ARG A 77 -10.17 -16.29 19.03
C ARG A 77 -11.25 -16.11 20.10
N ASP A 78 -10.89 -16.15 21.38
CA ASP A 78 -11.87 -16.15 22.48
C ASP A 78 -12.30 -14.78 23.01
N ILE A 79 -11.69 -13.66 22.58
CA ILE A 79 -12.03 -12.35 23.17
C ILE A 79 -13.25 -11.71 22.47
N TYR A 80 -13.50 -12.03 21.19
CA TYR A 80 -14.59 -11.42 20.41
C TYR A 80 -15.39 -12.41 19.53
N SER A 81 -15.08 -13.70 19.53
CA SER A 81 -15.78 -14.73 18.75
C SER A 81 -16.78 -15.49 19.60
N ALA A 82 -17.83 -14.80 20.04
CA ALA A 82 -19.05 -15.51 20.41
C ALA A 82 -19.86 -15.73 19.12
N VAL A 83 -19.97 -16.99 18.70
CA VAL A 83 -21.03 -17.53 17.83
C VAL A 83 -20.95 -17.16 16.33
N VAL A 84 -20.42 -18.08 15.51
CA VAL A 84 -21.06 -18.77 14.36
C VAL A 84 -19.98 -19.68 13.75
N SER A 85 -20.25 -20.98 13.61
CA SER A 85 -19.43 -21.90 12.82
C SER A 85 -19.56 -21.58 11.32
N PHE A 86 -18.97 -20.47 10.87
CA PHE A 86 -18.89 -20.14 9.46
C PHE A 86 -17.70 -20.87 8.84
N ALA A 87 -17.97 -21.79 7.92
CA ALA A 87 -16.92 -22.40 7.13
C ALA A 87 -16.44 -21.40 6.06
N LEU A 88 -15.22 -20.88 6.21
CA LEU A 88 -14.62 -20.01 5.19
C LEU A 88 -14.47 -20.76 3.85
N ASP A 89 -14.75 -20.08 2.74
CA ASP A 89 -14.46 -20.62 1.40
C ASP A 89 -12.94 -20.75 1.25
N ALA A 90 -12.45 -21.99 1.28
CA ALA A 90 -11.03 -22.30 1.13
C ALA A 90 -10.42 -21.76 -0.17
N LYS A 91 -11.21 -21.67 -1.26
CA LYS A 91 -10.75 -21.10 -2.53
C LYS A 91 -10.57 -19.60 -2.42
N LEU A 92 -11.49 -18.90 -1.76
CA LEU A 92 -11.34 -17.47 -1.49
C LEU A 92 -10.16 -17.22 -0.56
N LEU A 93 -10.07 -17.95 0.54
CA LEU A 93 -8.97 -17.82 1.50
C LEU A 93 -7.60 -17.98 0.81
N LYS A 94 -7.43 -19.02 -0.02
CA LYS A 94 -6.23 -19.20 -0.84
C LYS A 94 -5.94 -17.98 -1.73
N LYS A 95 -6.95 -17.43 -2.41
CA LYS A 95 -6.83 -16.24 -3.27
C LYS A 95 -6.40 -14.98 -2.51
N LEU A 96 -6.78 -14.83 -1.23
CA LEU A 96 -6.34 -13.70 -0.40
C LEU A 96 -4.83 -13.79 -0.09
N LEU A 97 -4.32 -15.01 0.12
CA LEU A 97 -2.90 -15.28 0.39
C LEU A 97 -2.00 -15.07 -0.84
N GLU A 98 -2.56 -15.26 -2.03
CA GLU A 98 -1.83 -15.11 -3.30
C GLU A 98 -1.40 -13.66 -3.56
N GLY A 99 -0.24 -13.52 -4.21
CA GLY A 99 0.32 -12.25 -4.65
C GLY A 99 1.17 -11.57 -3.57
N ARG A 100 2.35 -11.10 -4.00
CA ARG A 100 3.27 -10.26 -3.22
C ARG A 100 3.22 -8.84 -3.73
N THR A 101 3.45 -7.88 -2.84
CA THR A 101 3.58 -6.46 -3.17
C THR A 101 4.98 -6.00 -2.85
N ARG A 102 5.44 -4.95 -3.52
CA ARG A 102 6.78 -4.40 -3.32
C ARG A 102 6.69 -2.88 -3.34
N SER A 103 7.39 -2.22 -2.42
CA SER A 103 7.29 -0.79 -2.26
C SER A 103 8.03 -0.01 -3.35
N GLY A 104 7.61 1.23 -3.56
CA GLY A 104 8.13 2.10 -4.60
C GLY A 104 7.30 1.99 -5.87
N PHE A 105 7.79 2.57 -6.96
CA PHE A 105 7.18 2.49 -8.30
C PHE A 105 8.12 1.76 -9.26
N GLY A 106 8.93 0.86 -8.70
CA GLY A 106 9.86 0.06 -9.45
C GLY A 106 9.09 -0.91 -10.34
N ALA A 107 8.88 -0.49 -11.58
CA ALA A 107 8.06 -1.08 -12.61
C ALA A 107 6.55 -1.10 -12.31
N PHE A 108 5.77 -0.96 -13.38
CA PHE A 108 4.32 -1.17 -13.44
C PHE A 108 3.90 -2.63 -13.12
N GLY A 109 4.70 -3.38 -12.36
CA GLY A 109 4.70 -4.83 -12.23
C GLY A 109 5.36 -5.47 -13.45
N THR A 110 6.66 -5.72 -13.40
CA THR A 110 7.35 -6.57 -14.39
C THR A 110 8.35 -7.57 -13.80
N GLU A 111 8.58 -7.54 -12.48
CA GLU A 111 9.28 -8.65 -11.84
C GLU A 111 8.28 -9.77 -11.58
N ASP A 112 8.56 -10.96 -12.12
CA ASP A 112 7.76 -12.16 -11.91
C ASP A 112 7.53 -12.39 -10.40
N GLY A 113 6.26 -12.62 -10.04
CA GLY A 113 5.86 -12.91 -8.66
C GLY A 113 5.32 -11.72 -7.85
N PHE A 114 5.26 -10.51 -8.40
CA PHE A 114 4.65 -9.34 -7.74
C PHE A 114 3.38 -8.84 -8.44
N LEU A 115 2.45 -8.30 -7.65
CA LEU A 115 1.21 -7.67 -8.12
C LEU A 115 1.51 -6.31 -8.79
N SER A 116 0.66 -5.91 -9.74
CA SER A 116 0.80 -4.63 -10.45
C SER A 116 0.64 -3.44 -9.50
N GLN A 117 1.72 -2.66 -9.35
CA GLN A 117 1.80 -1.57 -8.39
C GLN A 117 1.02 -0.32 -8.82
N LYS A 118 0.89 -0.02 -10.12
CA LYS A 118 0.14 1.15 -10.60
C LYS A 118 -1.31 1.09 -10.11
N ARG A 119 -1.97 -0.04 -10.39
CA ARG A 119 -3.36 -0.27 -10.00
C ARG A 119 -3.53 -0.20 -8.48
N LEU A 120 -2.67 -0.90 -7.74
CA LEU A 120 -2.75 -0.94 -6.27
C LEU A 120 -2.44 0.40 -5.61
N SER A 121 -1.51 1.19 -6.15
CA SER A 121 -1.19 2.52 -5.60
C SER A 121 -2.37 3.47 -5.78
N LEU A 122 -3.03 3.45 -6.94
CA LEU A 122 -4.24 4.24 -7.16
C LEU A 122 -5.42 3.74 -6.31
N ALA A 123 -5.54 2.43 -6.09
CA ALA A 123 -6.54 1.86 -5.20
C ALA A 123 -6.31 2.28 -3.74
N VAL A 124 -5.05 2.30 -3.26
CA VAL A 124 -4.69 2.85 -1.95
C VAL A 124 -5.10 4.32 -1.86
N ALA A 125 -4.79 5.12 -2.87
CA ALA A 125 -5.15 6.53 -2.92
C ALA A 125 -6.67 6.75 -2.87
N ALA A 126 -7.44 5.94 -3.61
CA ALA A 126 -8.90 6.01 -3.64
C ALA A 126 -9.55 5.57 -2.32
N SER A 127 -8.93 4.66 -1.58
CA SER A 127 -9.46 4.17 -0.30
C SER A 127 -9.13 5.04 0.91
N VAL A 128 -8.25 6.04 0.79
CA VAL A 128 -7.81 6.84 1.96
C VAL A 128 -8.95 7.60 2.61
N GLU A 129 -9.75 8.34 1.81
CA GLU A 129 -10.91 9.07 2.34
C GLU A 129 -11.99 8.09 2.83
N GLU A 130 -12.21 7.00 2.09
CA GLU A 130 -13.19 5.94 2.43
C GLU A 130 -12.94 5.34 3.82
N ILE A 131 -11.68 5.05 4.16
CA ILE A 131 -11.32 4.46 5.45
C ILE A 131 -11.07 5.52 6.54
N GLY A 132 -11.19 6.81 6.22
CA GLY A 132 -10.90 7.91 7.14
C GLY A 132 -9.41 8.02 7.53
N HIS A 133 -8.49 7.66 6.64
CA HIS A 133 -7.05 7.85 6.85
C HIS A 133 -6.63 9.28 6.45
N THR A 134 -5.65 9.84 7.16
CA THR A 134 -4.99 11.09 6.79
C THR A 134 -3.49 10.84 6.75
N TYR A 135 -2.82 11.27 5.67
CA TYR A 135 -1.40 11.00 5.49
C TYR A 135 -0.56 11.64 6.59
N ILE A 136 0.35 10.85 7.16
CA ILE A 136 1.35 11.36 8.08
C ILE A 136 2.61 11.64 7.28
N ILE A 137 2.93 12.94 7.12
CA ILE A 137 4.19 13.37 6.53
C ILE A 137 5.29 13.16 7.57
N GLU A 138 6.24 12.27 7.29
CA GLU A 138 7.35 12.00 8.20
C GLU A 138 8.18 13.26 8.44
N ARG A 139 8.31 13.63 9.72
CA ARG A 139 9.24 14.67 10.16
C ARG A 139 10.67 14.17 9.99
N ASN A 140 11.63 15.08 9.78
CA ASN A 140 13.03 14.66 9.69
C ASN A 140 13.52 14.07 11.04
N LYS A 141 14.74 13.53 11.08
CA LYS A 141 15.37 12.99 12.30
C LYS A 141 15.50 14.01 13.45
N HIS A 142 15.29 15.29 13.17
CA HIS A 142 15.35 16.39 14.13
C HIS A 142 13.97 16.91 14.53
N GLU A 143 12.90 16.18 14.16
CA GLU A 143 11.49 16.55 14.40
C GLU A 143 11.03 17.85 13.73
N ASP A 144 11.84 18.43 12.84
CA ASP A 144 11.44 19.60 12.08
C ASP A 144 10.36 19.22 11.08
N VAL A 145 9.28 19.99 11.11
CA VAL A 145 8.26 19.96 10.06
C VAL A 145 8.86 20.64 8.83
N ARG A 146 9.41 19.83 7.91
CA ARG A 146 9.69 20.33 6.56
C ARG A 146 8.40 20.31 5.75
N PRO A 147 8.12 21.35 4.95
CA PRO A 147 7.04 21.28 4.00
C PRO A 147 7.26 20.07 3.08
N PRO A 148 6.21 19.34 2.72
CA PRO A 148 6.34 18.20 1.82
C PRO A 148 7.02 18.66 0.53
N VAL A 149 8.06 17.92 0.12
CA VAL A 149 8.83 18.24 -1.08
C VAL A 149 8.52 17.19 -2.12
N LEU A 150 8.16 17.64 -3.33
CA LEU A 150 8.14 16.79 -4.51
C LEU A 150 9.57 16.32 -4.78
N ASN A 151 9.91 15.09 -4.39
CA ASN A 151 11.24 14.56 -4.69
C ASN A 151 11.38 14.34 -6.21
N SER A 152 12.59 14.56 -6.72
CA SER A 152 12.88 14.47 -8.16
C SER A 152 13.11 13.04 -8.66
N ARG A 153 13.04 12.03 -7.79
CA ARG A 153 13.47 10.66 -8.16
C ARG A 153 12.48 9.56 -7.83
N SER A 154 11.55 9.75 -6.90
CA SER A 154 10.60 8.68 -6.59
C SER A 154 9.38 9.16 -5.83
N PHE A 155 8.31 9.42 -6.59
CA PHE A 155 6.95 8.90 -6.39
C PHE A 155 6.26 9.01 -5.02
N PHE A 156 4.96 9.34 -5.06
CA PHE A 156 4.03 9.44 -3.92
C PHE A 156 4.27 8.41 -2.83
N PHE A 157 5.08 8.80 -1.85
CA PHE A 157 5.56 7.91 -0.81
C PHE A 157 4.41 7.24 -0.05
N TYR A 158 3.29 7.96 0.10
CA TYR A 158 2.20 7.49 0.93
C TYR A 158 1.37 6.33 0.35
N TRP A 159 1.37 6.09 -0.97
CA TRP A 159 0.48 5.10 -1.60
C TRP A 159 1.17 3.80 -1.98
N CYS A 160 2.50 3.83 -2.01
CA CYS A 160 3.30 2.78 -2.63
C CYS A 160 4.06 1.96 -1.60
N HIS A 161 3.64 2.00 -0.34
CA HIS A 161 4.14 1.11 0.68
C HIS A 161 3.50 -0.27 0.49
N ALA A 162 4.33 -1.32 0.52
CA ALA A 162 3.93 -2.67 0.12
C ALA A 162 2.76 -3.17 0.98
N GLU A 163 2.81 -2.95 2.27
CA GLU A 163 1.78 -3.30 3.24
C GLU A 163 0.42 -2.67 2.92
N LYS A 164 0.37 -1.39 2.53
CA LYS A 164 -0.88 -0.72 2.14
C LYS A 164 -1.44 -1.35 0.87
N GLN A 165 -0.58 -1.57 -0.11
CA GLN A 165 -0.97 -2.24 -1.35
C GLN A 165 -1.51 -3.65 -1.09
N LYS A 166 -0.88 -4.41 -0.18
CA LYS A 166 -1.35 -5.77 0.13
C LYS A 166 -2.66 -5.77 0.91
N LEU A 167 -2.84 -4.82 1.83
CA LEU A 167 -4.12 -4.63 2.53
C LEU A 167 -5.24 -4.31 1.55
N ILE A 168 -5.01 -3.42 0.59
CA ILE A 168 -6.00 -3.06 -0.44
C ILE A 168 -6.26 -4.19 -1.43
N ASP A 169 -5.24 -4.96 -1.83
CA ASP A 169 -5.41 -6.17 -2.63
C ASP A 169 -6.42 -7.14 -1.98
N ILE A 170 -6.29 -7.35 -0.67
CA ILE A 170 -7.21 -8.23 0.09
C ILE A 170 -8.59 -7.61 0.20
N LYS A 171 -8.70 -6.32 0.54
CA LYS A 171 -9.98 -5.58 0.58
C LYS A 171 -10.73 -5.74 -0.74
N GLU A 172 -10.09 -5.46 -1.87
CA GLU A 172 -10.72 -5.57 -3.19
C GLU A 172 -11.16 -7.00 -3.52
N LYS A 173 -10.36 -8.01 -3.17
CA LYS A 173 -10.73 -9.43 -3.37
C LYS A 173 -11.95 -9.81 -2.54
N LEU A 174 -12.09 -9.28 -1.33
CA LEU A 174 -13.26 -9.49 -0.47
C LEU A 174 -14.48 -8.73 -1.01
N THR A 175 -14.32 -7.46 -1.39
CA THR A 175 -15.38 -6.64 -1.97
C THR A 175 -15.91 -7.23 -3.28
N ALA A 176 -15.04 -7.74 -4.15
CA ALA A 176 -15.43 -8.37 -5.41
C ALA A 176 -16.30 -9.63 -5.24
N ARG A 177 -16.35 -10.19 -4.03
CA ARG A 177 -17.21 -11.33 -3.69
C ARG A 177 -18.57 -10.92 -3.11
N ASN A 178 -18.84 -9.62 -2.94
CA ASN A 178 -20.06 -9.05 -2.37
C ASN A 178 -20.43 -9.69 -1.01
N LEU A 179 -19.43 -10.03 -0.21
CA LEU A 179 -19.65 -10.67 1.08
C LEU A 179 -20.21 -9.67 2.10
N PRO A 180 -21.14 -10.09 2.97
CA PRO A 180 -21.54 -9.34 4.16
C PRO A 180 -20.35 -8.96 5.05
N ALA A 181 -20.47 -7.85 5.80
CA ALA A 181 -19.38 -7.32 6.62
C ALA A 181 -18.88 -8.33 7.68
N ASN A 182 -19.80 -9.09 8.31
CA ASN A 182 -19.44 -10.14 9.26
C ASN A 182 -18.63 -11.26 8.60
N GLU A 183 -18.94 -11.65 7.36
CA GLU A 183 -18.16 -12.66 6.64
C GLU A 183 -16.78 -12.14 6.25
N ARG A 184 -16.68 -10.89 5.75
CA ARG A 184 -15.38 -10.26 5.45
C ARG A 184 -14.48 -10.20 6.68
N ARG A 185 -15.05 -9.84 7.84
CA ARG A 185 -14.35 -9.83 9.13
C ARG A 185 -13.70 -11.18 9.42
N MET A 186 -14.42 -12.28 9.23
CA MET A 186 -13.88 -13.62 9.49
C MET A 186 -12.64 -13.92 8.63
N TYR A 187 -12.58 -13.47 7.38
CA TYR A 187 -11.38 -13.65 6.55
C TYR A 187 -10.18 -12.86 7.07
N TRP A 188 -10.38 -11.61 7.48
CA TRP A 188 -9.32 -10.77 8.08
C TRP A 188 -8.73 -11.40 9.33
N GLU A 189 -9.57 -11.99 10.18
CA GLU A 189 -9.17 -12.67 11.42
C GLU A 189 -8.44 -14.03 11.19
N HIS A 190 -8.32 -14.51 9.95
CA HIS A 190 -7.62 -15.76 9.61
C HIS A 190 -6.31 -15.55 8.85
N ILE A 191 -5.97 -14.30 8.56
CA ILE A 191 -4.78 -13.94 7.79
C ILE A 191 -3.86 -13.03 8.61
N THR A 192 -2.57 -13.14 8.36
CA THR A 192 -1.56 -12.20 8.84
C THR A 192 -0.82 -11.64 7.65
N ILE A 193 -0.76 -10.31 7.56
CA ILE A 193 0.10 -9.64 6.60
C ILE A 193 1.53 -9.67 7.13
N VAL A 194 2.48 -10.07 6.30
CA VAL A 194 3.91 -10.05 6.64
C VAL A 194 4.57 -8.97 5.80
N VAL A 195 5.43 -8.19 6.44
CA VAL A 195 6.24 -7.12 5.84
C VAL A 195 7.70 -7.38 6.21
N ASP A 196 8.62 -7.26 5.26
CA ASP A 196 10.05 -7.54 5.50
C ASP A 196 10.83 -6.33 6.07
N ARG A 197 10.14 -5.22 6.32
CA ARG A 197 10.67 -3.97 6.87
C ARG A 197 9.73 -3.39 7.92
N ALA A 198 10.32 -2.70 8.90
CA ALA A 198 9.57 -2.01 9.95
C ALA A 198 8.54 -1.04 9.35
N MET A 199 7.30 -1.11 9.84
CA MET A 199 6.24 -0.23 9.38
C MET A 199 6.47 1.20 9.85
N CYS A 200 6.29 2.18 8.95
CA CYS A 200 6.26 3.58 9.35
C CYS A 200 4.92 3.98 10.00
N ASN A 201 4.90 5.14 10.67
CA ASN A 201 3.71 5.65 11.36
C ASN A 201 2.50 5.83 10.43
N ASP A 202 2.73 6.24 9.18
CA ASP A 202 1.68 6.40 8.17
C ASP A 202 1.04 5.04 7.80
N CYS A 203 1.83 3.97 7.70
CA CYS A 203 1.31 2.61 7.47
C CYS A 203 0.61 2.02 8.68
N ILE A 204 1.12 2.28 9.88
CA ILE A 204 0.47 1.88 11.14
C ILE A 204 -0.90 2.56 11.26
N SER A 205 -0.97 3.87 10.99
CA SER A 205 -2.23 4.61 10.99
C SER A 205 -3.20 4.10 9.92
N PHE A 206 -2.71 3.84 8.70
CA PHE A 206 -3.54 3.29 7.63
C PHE A 206 -4.14 1.93 7.99
N ALA A 207 -3.33 1.01 8.55
CA ALA A 207 -3.81 -0.30 9.00
C ALA A 207 -4.86 -0.18 10.12
N LYS A 208 -4.68 0.77 11.03
CA LYS A 208 -5.68 1.08 12.07
C LYS A 208 -7.00 1.57 11.48
N CYS A 209 -6.96 2.54 10.55
CA CYS A 209 -8.13 3.05 9.86
C CYS A 209 -8.86 1.94 9.09
N LEU A 210 -8.11 1.07 8.40
CA LEU A 210 -8.70 -0.05 7.67
C LEU A 210 -9.34 -1.09 8.59
N ALA A 211 -8.71 -1.42 9.73
CA ALA A 211 -9.28 -2.35 10.72
C ALA A 211 -10.63 -1.83 11.25
N HIS A 212 -10.72 -0.53 11.51
CA HIS A 212 -11.97 0.12 11.90
C HIS A 212 -13.01 0.08 10.77
N PHE A 213 -12.62 0.43 9.55
CA PHE A 213 -13.51 0.42 8.38
C PHE A 213 -14.09 -0.97 8.11
N GLU A 214 -13.26 -2.02 8.14
CA GLU A 214 -13.71 -3.41 7.92
C GLU A 214 -14.38 -4.02 9.17
N MET A 215 -14.41 -3.29 10.29
CA MET A 215 -14.86 -3.77 11.60
C MET A 215 -14.21 -5.12 11.96
N ALA A 216 -12.93 -5.28 11.64
CA ALA A 216 -12.19 -6.53 11.79
C ALA A 216 -10.85 -6.33 12.50
N SER A 217 -10.40 -7.35 13.21
CA SER A 217 -9.02 -7.37 13.71
C SER A 217 -8.09 -7.68 12.54
N ILE A 218 -7.14 -6.79 12.26
CA ILE A 218 -6.13 -6.99 11.21
C ILE A 218 -4.79 -7.28 11.87
N SER A 219 -4.18 -8.42 11.52
CA SER A 219 -2.86 -8.82 12.03
C SER A 219 -1.77 -8.49 11.01
N ILE A 220 -0.73 -7.77 11.43
CA ILE A 220 0.44 -7.45 10.60
C ILE A 220 1.72 -7.72 11.37
N GLU A 221 2.64 -8.43 10.74
CA GLU A 221 3.97 -8.74 11.26
C GLU A 221 5.03 -8.01 10.43
N ASP A 222 5.83 -7.16 11.07
CA ASP A 222 7.07 -6.60 10.50
C ASP A 222 8.29 -7.18 11.23
N PRO A 223 9.56 -6.92 10.86
CA PRO A 223 10.72 -7.52 11.53
C PRO A 223 10.79 -7.29 13.03
N ASP A 224 10.23 -6.18 13.53
CA ASP A 224 10.39 -5.75 14.91
C ASP A 224 9.30 -6.33 15.81
N VAL A 225 8.07 -6.43 15.30
CA VAL A 225 6.91 -6.77 16.13
C VAL A 225 5.72 -7.29 15.32
N ALA A 226 4.90 -8.13 15.93
CA ALA A 226 3.57 -8.47 15.43
C ALA A 226 2.53 -7.54 16.06
N ARG A 227 1.72 -6.87 15.22
CA ARG A 227 0.67 -5.93 15.63
C ARG A 227 -0.69 -6.50 15.30
N ILE A 228 -1.63 -6.37 16.23
CA ILE A 228 -3.06 -6.59 15.99
C ILE A 228 -3.76 -5.24 16.07
N PHE A 229 -4.31 -4.80 14.94
CA PHE A 229 -5.10 -3.58 14.82
C PHE A 229 -6.55 -3.91 15.13
N PRO A 230 -7.14 -3.35 16.21
CA PRO A 230 -8.49 -3.69 16.64
C PRO A 230 -9.58 -3.01 15.78
N PRO A 231 -10.80 -3.56 15.76
CA PRO A 231 -11.92 -3.01 14.99
C PRO A 231 -12.50 -1.71 15.59
N ALA A 232 -12.24 -1.43 16.87
CA ALA A 232 -12.78 -0.25 17.55
C ALA A 232 -11.73 0.88 17.61
N PRO A 233 -12.12 2.14 17.33
CA PRO A 233 -11.18 3.26 17.20
C PRO A 233 -10.43 3.59 18.51
N ASN A 234 -11.06 3.30 19.66
CA ASN A 234 -10.56 3.59 21.00
C ASN A 234 -9.71 2.45 21.59
N MET A 235 -9.59 1.33 20.90
CA MET A 235 -8.75 0.22 21.35
C MET A 235 -7.30 0.44 20.95
N ALA A 236 -6.39 0.09 21.86
CA ALA A 236 -4.95 0.12 21.59
C ALA A 236 -4.56 -0.99 20.61
N VAL A 237 -3.58 -0.70 19.75
CA VAL A 237 -2.91 -1.73 18.95
C VAL A 237 -2.19 -2.68 19.90
N ILE A 238 -2.44 -3.98 19.74
CA ILE A 238 -1.80 -5.00 20.57
C ILE A 238 -0.45 -5.34 19.93
N HIS A 239 0.62 -5.25 20.70
CA HIS A 239 1.96 -5.64 20.30
C HIS A 239 2.30 -7.00 20.89
N LEU A 240 2.54 -7.98 20.03
CA LEU A 240 2.96 -9.31 20.43
C LEU A 240 4.49 -9.43 20.26
N PRO A 241 5.20 -9.95 21.27
CA PRO A 241 6.61 -10.30 21.12
C PRO A 241 6.73 -11.39 20.05
N LYS A 242 7.81 -11.33 19.27
CA LYS A 242 8.17 -12.37 18.31
C LYS A 242 8.86 -13.55 18.98
#